data_AF-A0A3S4JZ52-F1
#
_entry.id   AF-A0A3S4JZ52-F1
#
_cell.length_a   1.000
_cell.length_b   1.000
_cell.length_c   1.000
_cell.angle_alpha   90.00
_cell.angle_beta   90.00
_cell.angle_gamma   90.00
#
_symmetry.space_group_name_H-M   'P 1'
#
loop_
_entity.id
_entity.type
_entity.pdbx_description
1 polymer ?
#
loop_
_entity_poly.entity_id
_entity_poly.type
_entity_poly.pdbx_seq_one_letter_code
_entity_poly.pdbx_strand_id
1 'polypeptide(L)'
;MGVKVKGVSQAKQKLDALLGEVQGRKVGRAIKSALFIIGADAATMTPIDTSYLVNSQYQELLVNGTRVTGRVGYSANYAVYVHEASGKLKGRPRANGSGNHWDPSGEPKFLEKAFKDNADKVSAIIRKELSL
;
A
#
# COMPACT_ATOMS: atom_id res chain seq x y z
N MET A 1 32.40 -5.56 -47.46
CA MET A 1 32.84 -6.20 -46.20
C MET A 1 31.95 -5.71 -45.06
N GLY A 2 31.08 -6.57 -44.53
CA GLY A 2 30.22 -6.21 -43.38
C GLY A 2 31.02 -6.29 -42.09
N VAL A 3 31.14 -5.17 -41.37
CA VAL A 3 31.83 -5.13 -40.07
C VAL A 3 31.06 -6.00 -39.09
N LYS A 4 31.62 -7.13 -38.65
CA LYS A 4 31.07 -7.95 -37.56
C LYS A 4 31.25 -7.17 -36.25
N VAL A 5 30.21 -6.45 -35.84
CA VAL A 5 30.22 -5.71 -34.57
C VAL A 5 30.16 -6.70 -33.41
N LYS A 6 31.32 -7.00 -32.82
CA LYS A 6 31.43 -7.76 -31.57
C LYS A 6 31.09 -6.81 -30.41
N GLY A 7 30.16 -7.19 -29.53
CA GLY A 7 29.78 -6.39 -28.36
C GLY A 7 28.31 -5.97 -28.28
N VAL A 8 27.57 -5.91 -29.40
CA VAL A 8 26.14 -5.50 -29.39
C VAL A 8 25.30 -6.46 -28.58
N SER A 9 25.56 -7.77 -28.69
CA SER A 9 24.85 -8.79 -27.90
C SER A 9 25.13 -8.66 -26.41
N GLN A 10 26.37 -8.35 -26.03
CA GLN A 10 26.75 -8.15 -24.63
C GLN A 10 26.22 -6.81 -24.07
N ALA A 11 26.16 -5.77 -24.89
CA ALA A 11 25.53 -4.51 -24.54
C ALA A 11 24.02 -4.67 -24.34
N LYS A 12 23.34 -5.43 -25.20
CA LYS A 12 21.93 -5.80 -25.03
C LYS A 12 21.70 -6.58 -23.73
N GLN A 13 22.48 -7.62 -23.46
CA GLN A 13 22.33 -8.39 -22.22
C GLN A 13 22.58 -7.55 -20.96
N LYS A 14 23.56 -6.66 -20.97
CA LYS A 14 23.81 -5.73 -19.85
C LYS A 14 22.71 -4.70 -19.72
N LEU A 15 22.16 -4.20 -20.83
CA LEU A 15 21.01 -3.30 -20.84
C LEU A 15 19.77 -3.99 -20.29
N ASP A 16 19.49 -5.23 -20.70
CA ASP A 16 18.37 -6.03 -20.22
C ASP A 16 18.51 -6.35 -18.72
N ALA A 17 19.72 -6.65 -18.26
CA ALA A 17 20.02 -6.84 -16.83
C ALA A 17 19.83 -5.54 -16.02
N LEU A 18 20.33 -4.41 -16.54
CA LEU A 18 20.10 -3.09 -15.95
C LEU A 18 18.62 -2.75 -15.92
N LEU A 19 17.89 -2.98 -17.01
CA LEU A 19 16.45 -2.76 -17.11
C LEU A 19 15.71 -3.65 -16.10
N GLY A 20 16.08 -4.91 -15.94
CA GLY A 20 15.49 -5.81 -14.95
C GLY A 20 15.76 -5.37 -13.50
N GLU A 21 16.97 -4.92 -13.20
CA GLU A 21 17.36 -4.44 -11.86
C GLU A 21 16.72 -3.08 -11.53
N VAL A 22 16.66 -2.18 -12.52
CA VAL A 22 16.03 -0.85 -12.46
C VAL A 22 14.50 -0.97 -12.36
N GLN A 23 13.87 -1.79 -13.20
CA GLN A 23 12.43 -2.01 -13.16
C GLN A 23 12.03 -2.73 -11.87
N GLY A 24 12.75 -3.78 -11.44
CA GLY A 24 12.44 -4.50 -10.21
C GLY A 24 12.58 -3.65 -8.94
N ARG A 25 13.72 -2.96 -8.77
CA ARG A 25 13.99 -2.18 -7.55
C ARG A 25 13.19 -0.88 -7.48
N LYS A 26 13.09 -0.13 -8.58
CA LYS A 26 12.36 1.15 -8.58
C LYS A 26 10.86 0.94 -8.47
N VAL A 27 10.29 -0.04 -9.19
CA VAL A 27 8.86 -0.35 -9.09
C VAL A 27 8.52 -0.91 -7.70
N GLY A 28 9.36 -1.80 -7.15
CA GLY A 28 9.16 -2.31 -5.79
C GLY A 28 9.19 -1.20 -4.74
N ARG A 29 10.14 -0.27 -4.84
CA ARG A 29 10.23 0.92 -3.98
C ARG A 29 9.01 1.84 -4.17
N ALA A 30 8.62 2.12 -5.40
CA ALA A 30 7.45 2.95 -5.73
C ALA A 30 6.17 2.41 -5.10
N ILE A 31 5.92 1.11 -5.24
CA ILE A 31 4.73 0.47 -4.67
C ILE A 31 4.81 0.45 -3.15
N LYS A 32 5.98 0.16 -2.56
CA LYS A 32 6.12 0.18 -1.11
C LYS A 32 5.92 1.58 -0.51
N SER A 33 6.42 2.63 -1.17
CA SER A 33 6.18 4.02 -0.79
C SER A 33 4.69 4.39 -0.90
N ALA A 34 4.00 3.94 -1.94
CA ALA A 34 2.55 4.12 -2.07
C ALA A 34 1.77 3.38 -0.97
N LEU A 35 2.08 2.10 -0.72
CA LEU A 35 1.45 1.30 0.33
C LEU A 35 1.67 1.90 1.71
N PHE A 36 2.84 2.48 1.98
CA PHE A 36 3.13 3.16 3.25
C PHE A 36 2.19 4.34 3.50
N ILE A 37 1.98 5.20 2.50
CA ILE A 37 1.06 6.34 2.62
C ILE A 37 -0.36 5.85 2.90
N ILE A 38 -0.84 4.89 2.11
CA ILE A 38 -2.20 4.37 2.21
C ILE A 38 -2.40 3.65 3.55
N GLY A 39 -1.45 2.82 3.96
CA GLY A 39 -1.51 2.10 5.23
C GLY A 39 -1.49 3.04 6.44
N ALA A 40 -0.65 4.07 6.41
CA ALA A 40 -0.60 5.08 7.45
C ALA A 40 -1.94 5.82 7.58
N ASP A 41 -2.52 6.26 6.47
CA ASP A 41 -3.80 6.98 6.48
C ASP A 41 -4.98 6.06 6.85
N ALA A 42 -4.97 4.81 6.39
CA ALA A 42 -5.96 3.83 6.83
C ALA A 42 -5.88 3.58 8.34
N ALA A 43 -4.68 3.56 8.92
CA ALA A 43 -4.47 3.34 10.34
C ALA A 43 -5.03 4.49 11.20
N THR A 44 -4.98 5.75 10.75
CA THR A 44 -5.57 6.89 11.48
C THR A 44 -7.09 6.86 11.50
N MET A 45 -7.70 6.29 10.45
CA MET A 45 -9.15 6.09 10.32
C MET A 45 -9.64 4.78 10.94
N THR A 46 -8.74 3.89 11.37
CA THR A 46 -9.10 2.59 11.95
C THR A 46 -9.53 2.78 13.41
N PRO A 47 -10.70 2.27 13.83
CA PRO A 47 -11.10 2.30 15.24
C PRO A 47 -10.18 1.47 16.13
N ILE A 48 -9.86 2.00 17.31
CA ILE A 48 -9.01 1.35 18.29
C ILE A 48 -9.83 1.01 19.55
N ASP A 49 -9.75 -0.26 19.96
CA ASP A 49 -10.23 -0.74 21.27
C ASP A 49 -9.07 -1.39 22.03
N THR A 50 -8.62 -2.56 21.55
CA THR A 50 -7.48 -3.30 22.10
C THR A 50 -6.21 -3.17 21.25
N SER A 51 -6.22 -2.29 20.26
CA SER A 51 -5.19 -2.13 19.21
C SER A 51 -4.92 -3.36 18.33
N TYR A 52 -5.58 -4.49 18.56
CA TYR A 52 -5.38 -5.69 17.73
C TYR A 52 -5.72 -5.45 16.26
N LEU A 53 -6.80 -4.71 15.97
CA LEU A 53 -7.17 -4.39 14.59
C LEU A 53 -6.06 -3.61 13.89
N VAL A 54 -5.64 -2.47 14.42
CA VAL A 54 -4.59 -1.66 13.79
C VAL A 54 -3.25 -2.41 13.67
N ASN A 55 -2.88 -3.20 14.68
CA ASN A 55 -1.65 -4.00 14.68
C ASN A 55 -1.71 -5.22 13.73
N SER A 56 -2.90 -5.58 13.25
CA SER A 56 -3.09 -6.64 12.26
C SER A 56 -2.91 -6.15 10.82
N GLN A 57 -2.57 -4.86 10.61
CA GLN A 57 -2.33 -4.32 9.28
C GLN A 57 -1.11 -5.00 8.65
N TYR A 58 -1.25 -5.44 7.40
CA TYR A 58 -0.17 -6.01 6.62
C TYR A 58 -0.06 -5.31 5.26
N GLN A 59 1.14 -5.36 4.70
CA GLN A 59 1.43 -4.93 3.34
C GLN A 59 2.10 -6.09 2.60
N GLU A 60 1.66 -6.34 1.38
CA GLU A 60 2.17 -7.42 0.54
C GLU A 60 2.57 -6.85 -0.83
N LEU A 61 3.74 -7.29 -1.32
CA LEU A 61 4.23 -6.98 -2.65
C LEU A 61 4.35 -8.28 -3.44
N LEU A 62 3.54 -8.42 -4.48
CA LEU A 62 3.53 -9.59 -5.36
C LEU A 62 4.14 -9.20 -6.71
N VAL A 63 5.26 -9.84 -7.06
CA VAL A 63 5.97 -9.62 -8.33
C VAL A 63 5.70 -10.82 -9.23
N ASN A 64 4.87 -10.62 -10.26
CA ASN A 64 4.50 -11.64 -11.24
C ASN A 64 5.01 -11.22 -12.63
N GLY A 65 6.30 -11.50 -12.89
CA GLY A 65 6.96 -11.09 -14.12
C GLY A 65 7.00 -9.56 -14.24
N THR A 66 6.35 -9.01 -15.27
CA THR A 66 6.26 -7.57 -15.52
C THR A 66 5.16 -6.88 -14.71
N ARG A 67 4.29 -7.63 -14.03
CA ARG A 67 3.21 -7.08 -13.21
C ARG A 67 3.62 -7.10 -11.74
N VAL A 68 3.69 -5.92 -11.13
CA VAL A 68 3.88 -5.79 -9.69
C VAL A 68 2.58 -5.31 -9.04
N THR A 69 2.12 -6.03 -8.03
CA THR A 69 0.88 -5.72 -7.31
C THR A 69 1.19 -5.46 -5.85
N GLY A 70 0.79 -4.30 -5.35
CA GLY A 70 0.80 -3.98 -3.92
C GLY A 70 -0.56 -4.23 -3.29
N ARG A 71 -0.59 -4.79 -2.09
CA ARG A 71 -1.80 -4.96 -1.28
C ARG A 71 -1.56 -4.43 0.13
N VAL A 72 -2.57 -3.81 0.70
CA VAL A 72 -2.65 -3.49 2.12
C VAL A 72 -3.97 -4.02 2.66
N GLY A 73 -3.95 -4.61 3.84
CA GLY A 73 -5.13 -5.22 4.45
C GLY A 73 -4.94 -5.43 5.93
N TYR A 74 -5.91 -6.08 6.57
CA TYR A 74 -5.87 -6.45 7.98
C TYR A 74 -6.09 -7.95 8.13
N SER A 75 -5.27 -8.60 8.95
CA SER A 75 -5.39 -10.05 9.19
C SER A 75 -6.41 -10.40 10.27
N ALA A 76 -6.91 -9.42 11.02
CA ALA A 76 -7.99 -9.64 11.99
C ALA A 76 -9.28 -10.12 11.29
N ASN A 77 -9.80 -11.28 11.68
CA ASN A 77 -11.01 -11.88 11.09
C ASN A 77 -12.23 -10.94 11.13
N TYR A 78 -12.30 -10.08 12.15
CA TYR A 78 -13.41 -9.15 12.31
C TYR A 78 -13.24 -7.83 11.54
N ALA A 79 -12.09 -7.62 10.88
CA ALA A 79 -11.78 -6.36 10.19
C ALA A 79 -12.82 -5.99 9.14
N VAL A 80 -13.36 -6.97 8.40
CA VAL A 80 -14.40 -6.75 7.38
C VAL A 80 -15.69 -6.19 8.00
N TYR A 81 -16.10 -6.71 9.15
CA TYR A 81 -17.32 -6.24 9.83
C TYR A 81 -17.14 -4.82 10.36
N VAL A 82 -15.94 -4.49 10.87
CA VAL A 82 -15.62 -3.13 11.31
C VAL A 82 -15.54 -2.20 10.11
N HIS A 83 -14.94 -2.63 9.00
CA HIS A 83 -14.83 -1.86 7.77
C HIS A 83 -16.21 -1.47 7.19
N GLU A 84 -17.16 -2.41 7.17
CA GLU A 84 -18.51 -2.20 6.63
C GLU A 84 -19.50 -1.60 7.65
N ALA A 85 -19.15 -1.53 8.93
CA ALA A 85 -20.04 -1.00 9.94
C ALA A 85 -20.33 0.49 9.68
N SER A 86 -21.60 0.87 9.77
CA SER A 86 -22.12 2.20 9.38
C SER A 86 -21.56 3.43 10.12
N GLY A 87 -20.67 3.26 11.11
CA GLY A 87 -20.12 4.37 11.89
C GLY A 87 -21.13 5.11 12.79
N LYS A 88 -22.39 4.65 12.89
CA LYS A 88 -23.47 5.31 13.67
C LYS A 88 -23.15 5.51 15.16
N LEU A 89 -22.26 4.70 15.72
CA LEU A 89 -21.81 4.78 17.11
C LEU A 89 -20.54 5.62 17.28
N LYS A 90 -20.15 6.41 16.27
CA LYS A 90 -18.94 7.23 16.32
C LYS A 90 -18.99 8.24 17.47
N GLY A 91 -17.91 8.32 18.23
CA GLY A 91 -17.81 9.16 19.43
C GLY A 91 -18.69 8.73 20.60
N ARG A 92 -19.42 7.61 20.51
CA ARG A 92 -20.23 7.10 21.64
C ARG A 92 -19.38 6.18 22.52
N PRO A 93 -19.41 6.37 23.86
CA PRO A 93 -18.67 5.52 24.79
C PRO A 93 -19.18 4.07 24.71
N ARG A 94 -18.26 3.13 24.90
CA ARG A 94 -18.56 1.70 25.04
C ARG A 94 -19.11 1.40 26.42
N ALA A 95 -19.99 0.40 26.49
CA ALA A 95 -20.62 -0.01 27.75
C ALA A 95 -19.61 -0.52 28.80
N ASN A 96 -18.44 -1.00 28.37
CA ASN A 96 -17.37 -1.51 29.22
C ASN A 96 -16.38 -0.41 29.68
N GLY A 97 -16.58 0.86 29.28
CA GLY A 97 -15.69 1.96 29.65
C GLY A 97 -14.33 1.98 28.93
N SER A 98 -14.07 1.13 27.94
CA SER A 98 -12.79 1.08 27.21
C SER A 98 -12.61 2.19 26.15
N GLY A 99 -13.36 3.30 26.26
CA GLY A 99 -13.34 4.40 25.30
C GLY A 99 -14.53 4.36 24.34
N ASN A 100 -14.37 4.90 23.13
CA ASN A 100 -15.47 5.05 22.16
C ASN A 100 -15.57 3.85 21.21
N HIS A 101 -16.77 3.58 20.70
CA HIS A 101 -16.97 2.53 19.67
C HIS A 101 -16.18 2.83 18.38
N TRP A 102 -16.07 4.12 18.07
CA TRP A 102 -15.15 4.63 17.06
C TRP A 102 -14.48 5.87 17.62
N ASP A 103 -13.18 5.98 17.38
CA ASP A 103 -12.44 7.19 17.65
C ASP A 103 -13.02 8.38 16.86
N PRO A 104 -12.77 9.62 17.29
CA PRO A 104 -13.20 10.81 16.54
C PRO A 104 -12.67 10.83 15.09
N SER A 105 -11.48 10.25 14.84
CA SER A 105 -10.92 10.05 13.50
C SER A 105 -11.40 8.78 12.82
N GLY A 106 -12.06 7.87 13.53
CA GLY A 106 -12.50 6.58 13.00
C GLY A 106 -13.54 6.76 11.89
N GLU A 107 -13.35 6.10 10.76
CA GLU A 107 -14.26 6.20 9.62
C GLU A 107 -14.67 4.85 9.05
N PRO A 108 -15.97 4.66 8.71
CA PRO A 108 -16.39 3.49 7.97
C PRO A 108 -15.68 3.47 6.64
N LYS A 109 -15.41 2.27 6.14
CA LYS A 109 -14.67 2.05 4.90
C LYS A 109 -13.24 2.64 4.90
N PHE A 110 -12.59 2.68 6.06
CA PHE A 110 -11.26 3.29 6.26
C PHE A 110 -10.20 2.90 5.21
N LEU A 111 -10.12 1.63 4.80
CA LEU A 111 -9.21 1.20 3.73
C LEU A 111 -9.57 1.83 2.38
N GLU A 112 -10.85 1.74 1.97
CA GLU A 112 -11.33 2.24 0.69
C GLU A 112 -11.15 3.77 0.60
N LYS A 113 -11.41 4.47 1.69
CA LYS A 113 -11.20 5.92 1.82
C LYS A 113 -9.73 6.29 1.74
N ALA A 114 -8.86 5.63 2.52
CA ALA A 114 -7.43 5.87 2.46
C ALA A 114 -6.86 5.68 1.03
N PHE A 115 -7.37 4.70 0.28
CA PHE A 115 -7.00 4.55 -1.13
C PHE A 115 -7.48 5.72 -2.00
N LYS A 116 -8.75 6.12 -1.85
CA LYS A 116 -9.35 7.21 -2.64
C LYS A 116 -8.70 8.55 -2.35
N ASP A 117 -8.55 8.88 -1.07
CA ASP A 117 -8.08 10.19 -0.60
C ASP A 117 -6.58 10.41 -0.91
N ASN A 118 -5.82 9.32 -1.08
CA ASN A 118 -4.41 9.39 -1.42
C ASN A 118 -4.11 9.08 -2.91
N ALA A 119 -5.10 8.94 -3.78
CA ALA A 119 -4.89 8.56 -5.18
C ALA A 119 -3.89 9.47 -5.93
N ASP A 120 -3.99 10.79 -5.73
CA ASP A 120 -3.09 11.77 -6.34
C ASP A 120 -1.68 11.69 -5.75
N LYS A 121 -1.57 11.57 -4.42
CA LYS A 121 -0.28 11.44 -3.71
C LYS A 121 0.44 10.15 -4.10
N VAL A 122 -0.31 9.05 -4.22
CA VAL A 122 0.18 7.75 -4.69
C VAL A 122 0.71 7.88 -6.12
N SER A 123 -0.06 8.51 -7.01
CA SER A 123 0.37 8.75 -8.39
C SER A 123 1.65 9.59 -8.45
N ALA A 124 1.73 10.66 -7.64
CA ALA A 124 2.89 11.52 -7.57
C ALA A 124 4.14 10.79 -7.04
N ILE A 125 4.00 10.00 -5.97
CA ILE A 125 5.15 9.29 -5.39
C ILE A 125 5.65 8.18 -6.31
N ILE A 126 4.74 7.46 -6.98
CA ILE A 126 5.13 6.45 -7.96
C ILE A 126 5.95 7.09 -9.09
N ARG A 127 5.48 8.20 -9.66
CA ARG A 127 6.22 8.93 -10.70
C ARG A 127 7.61 9.36 -10.23
N LYS A 128 7.69 9.92 -9.01
CA LYS A 128 8.96 10.30 -8.38
C LYS A 128 9.90 9.10 -8.27
N GLU A 129 9.43 8.00 -7.70
CA GLU A 129 10.24 6.80 -7.43
C GLU A 129 10.74 6.09 -8.69
N LEU A 130 9.98 6.17 -9.78
CA LEU A 130 10.37 5.64 -11.08
C LEU A 130 11.39 6.53 -11.81
N SER A 131 11.41 7.83 -11.52
CA SER A 131 12.35 8.79 -12.10
C SER A 131 13.75 8.77 -11.46
N LEU A 132 13.87 8.24 -10.24
CA LEU A 132 15.11 8.08 -9.47
C LEU A 132 15.87 6.86 -9.96
#